data_AF-A0A9D2J5S1-F1
#
_entry.id   AF-A0A9D2J5S1-F1
#
_cell.length_a   1.000
_cell.length_b   1.000
_cell.length_c   1.000
_cell.angle_alpha   90.00
_cell.angle_beta   90.00
_cell.angle_gamma   90.00
#
_symmetry.space_group_name_H-M   'P 1'
#
loop_
_entity.id
_entity.type
_entity.pdbx_description
1 polymer ?
#
loop_
_entity_poly.entity_id
_entity_poly.type
_entity_poly.pdbx_seq_one_letter_code
_entity_poly.pdbx_strand_id
1 'polypeptide(L)'
;MRIVVTGGSGVLGSKVVARVRDLGHLAVPASRRWGVDLTTGQGLAGALTGADAVVHCASNPVRPGRTDVDGTVQLLGAIASMPAPAHLVHVSIVGCDANRLPYYRAKVRAEEAVLGSGLPATVVRATQFHTLLATIARLATIGRTRLDLDFAAQPVDVSWYARELVDHALGTAPPHPVRARDIAGPELLTLAEAADAIRDREGRRPARGLRVPAVGRTLRAFADGSNLPGPDARIGGESFTGWLARGPVRAVS
;
A
#
# COMPACT_ATOMS: atom_id res chain seq x y z
N MET A 1 22.49 6.38 5.46
CA MET A 1 21.97 6.27 4.08
C MET A 1 21.08 7.46 3.75
N ARG A 2 21.08 7.89 2.49
CA ARG A 2 20.15 8.84 1.88
C ARG A 2 19.05 8.07 1.16
N ILE A 3 17.83 8.16 1.68
CA ILE A 3 16.66 7.44 1.16
C ILE A 3 15.67 8.44 0.58
N VAL A 4 15.40 8.32 -0.71
CA VAL A 4 14.38 9.12 -1.40
C VAL A 4 13.02 8.44 -1.24
N VAL A 5 12.01 9.18 -0.78
CA VAL A 5 10.65 8.64 -0.58
C VAL A 5 9.69 9.35 -1.52
N THR A 6 9.35 8.70 -2.63
CA THR A 6 8.33 9.28 -3.53
C THR A 6 6.96 9.20 -2.88
N GLY A 7 6.11 10.21 -3.08
CA GLY A 7 4.84 10.28 -2.36
C GLY A 7 5.05 10.48 -0.85
N GLY A 8 6.20 11.01 -0.43
CA GLY A 8 6.59 11.20 0.98
C GLY A 8 5.67 12.11 1.81
N SER A 9 4.72 12.80 1.18
CA SER A 9 3.65 13.58 1.83
C SER A 9 2.35 12.81 2.02
N GLY A 10 2.21 11.61 1.44
CA GLY A 10 1.02 10.77 1.56
C GLY A 10 0.97 9.98 2.87
N VAL A 11 -0.12 9.23 3.06
CA VAL A 11 -0.38 8.45 4.28
C VAL A 11 0.76 7.46 4.58
N LEU A 12 1.17 6.66 3.59
CA LEU A 12 2.30 5.72 3.74
C LEU A 12 3.65 6.44 3.71
N GLY A 13 3.88 7.29 2.72
CA GLY A 13 5.17 7.95 2.51
C GLY A 13 5.61 8.80 3.69
N SER A 14 4.69 9.48 4.38
CA SER A 14 5.02 10.25 5.59
C SER A 14 5.48 9.37 6.75
N LYS A 15 4.92 8.16 6.91
CA LYS A 15 5.37 7.17 7.89
C LYS A 15 6.74 6.60 7.54
N VAL A 16 7.01 6.35 6.25
CA VAL A 16 8.34 5.95 5.77
C VAL A 16 9.35 7.07 6.07
N VAL A 17 9.06 8.32 5.71
CA VAL A 17 9.95 9.48 5.99
C VAL A 17 10.24 9.62 7.49
N ALA A 18 9.22 9.51 8.34
CA ALA A 18 9.40 9.55 9.79
C ALA A 18 10.32 8.41 10.26
N ARG A 19 10.02 7.18 9.84
CA ARG A 19 10.80 6.00 10.23
C ARG A 19 12.26 6.07 9.80
N VAL A 20 12.55 6.54 8.58
CA VAL A 20 13.92 6.75 8.09
C VAL A 20 14.67 7.74 8.99
N ARG A 21 14.01 8.85 9.38
CA ARG A 21 14.60 9.86 10.27
C ARG A 21 14.82 9.35 11.69
N ASP A 22 13.86 8.60 12.23
CA ASP A 22 13.94 8.00 13.57
C ASP A 22 15.12 7.03 13.69
N LEU A 23 15.54 6.42 12.58
CA LEU A 23 16.72 5.57 12.51
C LEU A 23 18.03 6.32 12.25
N GLY A 24 18.00 7.66 12.17
CA GLY A 24 19.20 8.49 11.94
C GLY A 24 19.64 8.59 10.48
N HIS A 25 18.80 8.18 9.52
CA HIS A 25 19.09 8.26 8.08
C HIS A 25 18.52 9.54 7.46
N LEU A 26 19.07 9.95 6.31
CA LEU A 26 18.60 11.13 5.58
C LEU A 26 17.38 10.77 4.72
N ALA A 27 16.19 11.19 5.16
CA ALA A 27 14.95 11.03 4.41
C ALA A 27 14.69 12.23 3.47
N VAL A 28 14.59 11.96 2.17
CA VAL A 28 14.30 12.96 1.13
C VAL A 28 12.89 12.74 0.57
N PRO A 29 11.86 13.44 1.07
CA PRO A 29 10.52 13.31 0.52
C PRO A 29 10.46 13.90 -0.90
N ALA A 30 10.09 13.08 -1.88
CA ALA A 30 9.90 13.50 -3.27
C ALA A 30 8.42 13.51 -3.62
N SER A 31 7.87 14.69 -3.90
CA SER A 31 6.49 14.86 -4.37
C SER A 31 6.34 16.20 -5.07
N ARG A 32 5.19 16.43 -5.72
CA ARG A 32 4.91 17.72 -6.38
C ARG A 32 5.03 18.91 -5.42
N ARG A 33 4.68 18.71 -4.14
CA ARG A 33 4.86 19.71 -3.07
C ARG A 33 6.33 20.11 -2.86
N TRP A 34 7.25 19.24 -3.23
CA TRP A 34 8.70 19.41 -3.10
C TRP A 34 9.38 19.57 -4.48
N GLY A 35 8.63 19.95 -5.51
CA GLY A 35 9.16 20.21 -6.85
C GLY A 35 9.45 18.96 -7.70
N VAL A 36 9.10 17.77 -7.22
CA VAL A 36 9.32 16.50 -7.94
C VAL A 36 8.01 15.98 -8.52
N ASP A 37 7.90 15.89 -9.85
CA ASP A 37 6.74 15.33 -10.52
C ASP A 37 7.14 14.04 -11.25
N LEU A 38 6.66 12.90 -10.74
CA LEU A 38 6.92 11.60 -11.35
C LEU A 38 6.29 11.44 -12.73
N THR A 39 5.20 12.14 -13.01
CA THR A 39 4.49 12.01 -14.29
C THR A 39 5.16 12.76 -15.43
N THR A 40 6.02 13.72 -15.10
CA THR A 40 6.81 14.50 -16.09
C THR A 40 8.31 14.26 -15.96
N GLY A 41 8.76 13.61 -14.88
CA GLY A 41 10.18 13.46 -14.55
C GLY A 41 10.82 14.72 -13.94
N GLN A 42 10.09 15.83 -13.82
CA GLN A 42 10.63 17.09 -13.31
C GLN A 42 11.20 16.90 -11.89
N GLY A 43 12.42 17.40 -11.67
CA GLY A 43 13.07 17.39 -10.36
C GLY A 43 13.60 16.03 -9.90
N LEU A 44 13.37 14.96 -10.68
CA LEU A 44 13.67 13.60 -10.25
C LEU A 44 15.18 13.32 -10.18
N ALA A 45 15.94 13.71 -11.19
CA ALA A 45 17.40 13.53 -11.21
C ALA A 45 18.10 14.23 -10.03
N GLY A 46 17.69 15.46 -9.72
CA GLY A 46 18.20 16.21 -8.56
C GLY A 46 17.83 15.54 -7.23
N ALA A 47 16.61 15.03 -7.10
CA ALA A 47 16.19 14.31 -5.90
C ALA A 47 17.02 13.03 -5.67
N LEU A 48 17.29 12.28 -6.75
CA LEU A 48 18.03 11.02 -6.73
C LEU A 48 19.55 11.17 -6.57
N THR A 49 20.10 12.38 -6.67
CA THR A 49 21.54 12.60 -6.52
C THR A 49 22.03 12.08 -5.18
N GLY A 50 22.99 11.16 -5.20
CA GLY A 50 23.56 10.50 -4.02
C GLY A 50 22.60 9.61 -3.24
N ALA A 51 21.45 9.24 -3.80
CA ALA A 51 20.52 8.33 -3.14
C ALA A 51 21.08 6.91 -3.07
N ASP A 52 21.05 6.32 -1.87
CA ASP A 52 21.41 4.91 -1.67
C ASP A 52 20.22 3.99 -1.99
N ALA A 53 19.01 4.45 -1.65
CA ALA A 53 17.76 3.73 -1.89
C ALA A 53 16.60 4.68 -2.20
N VAL A 54 15.57 4.14 -2.85
CA VAL A 54 14.31 4.82 -3.17
C VAL A 54 13.16 3.98 -2.66
N VAL A 55 12.33 4.52 -1.77
CA VAL A 55 11.05 3.90 -1.39
C VAL A 55 9.94 4.55 -2.21
N HIS A 56 9.43 3.81 -3.20
CA HIS A 56 8.44 4.31 -4.13
C HIS A 56 7.01 4.12 -3.61
N CYS A 57 6.51 5.10 -2.83
CA CYS A 57 5.13 5.11 -2.29
C CYS A 57 4.12 5.93 -3.09
N ALA A 58 4.52 6.56 -4.21
CA ALA A 58 3.59 7.38 -4.98
C ALA A 58 2.56 6.50 -5.71
N SER A 59 1.29 6.84 -5.54
CA SER A 59 0.18 6.11 -6.18
C SER A 59 -1.01 7.06 -6.32
N ASN A 60 -1.81 6.85 -7.35
CA ASN A 60 -3.06 7.58 -7.54
C ASN A 60 -4.19 6.62 -7.96
N PRO A 61 -5.02 6.15 -7.01
CA PRO A 61 -6.11 5.23 -7.31
C PRO A 61 -7.12 5.75 -8.34
N VAL A 62 -7.25 7.08 -8.50
CA VAL A 62 -8.20 7.71 -9.44
C VAL A 62 -7.66 7.73 -10.86
N ARG A 63 -6.34 7.95 -11.03
CA ARG A 63 -5.67 7.99 -12.34
C ARG A 63 -4.41 7.11 -12.34
N PRO A 64 -4.56 5.80 -12.20
CA PRO A 64 -3.42 4.95 -11.88
C PRO A 64 -2.49 4.71 -13.06
N GLY A 65 -2.96 4.78 -14.31
CA GLY A 65 -2.08 4.66 -15.48
C GLY A 65 -0.93 5.68 -15.46
N ARG A 66 -1.26 6.96 -15.25
CA ARG A 66 -0.28 8.05 -15.33
C ARG A 66 0.70 8.07 -14.15
N THR A 67 0.23 7.75 -12.94
CA THR A 67 1.08 7.84 -11.73
C THR A 67 1.73 6.51 -11.38
N ASP A 68 0.98 5.42 -11.40
CA ASP A 68 1.49 4.12 -10.97
C ASP A 68 2.26 3.41 -12.09
N VAL A 69 1.88 3.53 -13.38
CA VAL A 69 2.61 2.87 -14.47
C VAL A 69 3.67 3.82 -15.04
N ASP A 70 3.25 4.92 -15.68
CA ASP A 70 4.17 5.82 -16.38
C ASP A 70 5.17 6.45 -15.39
N GLY A 71 4.70 6.87 -14.21
CA GLY A 71 5.55 7.40 -13.15
C GLY A 71 6.56 6.39 -12.61
N THR A 72 6.22 5.10 -12.56
CA THR A 72 7.17 4.04 -12.18
C THR A 72 8.23 3.86 -13.26
N VAL A 73 7.84 3.80 -14.53
CA VAL A 73 8.78 3.70 -15.66
C VAL A 73 9.74 4.89 -15.70
N GLN A 74 9.21 6.10 -15.50
CA GLN A 74 10.03 7.32 -15.41
C GLN A 74 11.04 7.23 -14.25
N LEU A 75 10.62 6.71 -13.09
CA LEU A 75 11.48 6.49 -11.95
C LEU A 75 12.58 5.47 -12.23
N LEU A 76 12.24 4.35 -12.85
CA LEU A 76 13.21 3.32 -13.25
C LEU A 76 14.26 3.90 -14.20
N GLY A 77 13.85 4.66 -15.21
CA GLY A 77 14.79 5.31 -16.14
C GLY A 77 15.73 6.30 -15.44
N ALA A 78 15.22 7.06 -14.47
CA ALA A 78 16.04 7.99 -13.69
C ALA A 78 17.02 7.28 -12.76
N ILE A 79 16.63 6.16 -12.14
CA ILE A 79 17.52 5.32 -11.32
C ILE A 79 18.59 4.64 -12.20
N ALA A 80 18.21 4.12 -13.36
CA ALA A 80 19.13 3.49 -14.31
C ALA A 80 20.19 4.46 -14.85
N SER A 81 19.87 5.76 -14.90
CA SER A 81 20.79 6.81 -15.35
C SER A 81 21.78 7.27 -14.27
N MET A 82 21.68 6.75 -13.05
CA MET A 82 22.61 7.07 -11.97
C MET A 82 23.96 6.36 -12.21
N PRO A 83 25.10 6.96 -11.81
CA PRO A 83 26.40 6.28 -11.87
C PRO A 83 26.43 4.97 -11.08
N ALA A 84 25.70 4.94 -9.96
CA ALA A 84 25.41 3.74 -9.18
C ALA A 84 23.89 3.72 -8.94
N PRO A 85 23.13 2.79 -9.56
CA PRO A 85 21.69 2.70 -9.39
C PRO A 85 21.29 2.46 -7.93
N ALA A 86 20.43 3.33 -7.40
CA ALA A 86 19.88 3.18 -6.05
C ALA A 86 18.97 1.95 -5.95
N HIS A 87 18.93 1.32 -4.77
CA HIS A 87 18.00 0.22 -4.49
C HIS A 87 16.55 0.72 -4.48
N LEU A 88 15.72 0.20 -5.39
CA LEU A 88 14.30 0.53 -5.44
C LEU A 88 13.47 -0.41 -4.58
N VAL A 89 12.77 0.12 -3.57
CA VAL A 89 11.71 -0.59 -2.84
C VAL A 89 10.35 -0.09 -3.37
N HIS A 90 9.64 -0.94 -4.10
CA HIS A 90 8.37 -0.61 -4.74
C HIS A 90 7.18 -1.16 -3.95
N VAL A 91 6.22 -0.30 -3.62
CA VAL A 91 5.01 -0.71 -2.90
C VAL A 91 3.94 -1.26 -3.85
N SER A 92 3.37 -2.40 -3.49
CA SER A 92 2.24 -2.98 -4.21
C SER A 92 1.22 -3.62 -3.26
N ILE A 93 0.26 -4.38 -3.79
CA ILE A 93 -0.94 -4.84 -3.10
C ILE A 93 -1.05 -6.35 -3.23
N VAL A 94 -1.27 -7.03 -2.11
CA VAL A 94 -1.55 -8.47 -2.09
C VAL A 94 -2.76 -8.77 -2.97
N GLY A 95 -2.61 -9.74 -3.87
CA GLY A 95 -3.70 -10.20 -4.72
C GLY A 95 -4.03 -9.31 -5.93
N CYS A 96 -3.19 -8.32 -6.27
CA CYS A 96 -3.49 -7.41 -7.37
C CYS A 96 -3.58 -8.12 -8.74
N ASP A 97 -2.95 -9.26 -8.90
CA ASP A 97 -3.00 -10.13 -10.09
C ASP A 97 -4.25 -11.02 -10.14
N ALA A 98 -4.93 -11.23 -9.01
CA ALA A 98 -6.11 -12.08 -8.91
C ALA A 98 -7.44 -11.32 -9.10
N ASN A 99 -7.41 -9.99 -9.31
CA ASN A 99 -8.62 -9.17 -9.46
C ASN A 99 -8.57 -8.24 -10.69
N ARG A 100 -9.74 -7.92 -11.26
CA ARG A 100 -9.87 -7.12 -12.49
C ARG A 100 -10.02 -5.62 -12.28
N LEU A 101 -9.88 -5.14 -11.04
CA LEU A 101 -9.95 -3.71 -10.76
C LEU A 101 -8.91 -2.94 -11.60
N PRO A 102 -9.29 -1.84 -12.28
CA PRO A 102 -8.35 -1.06 -13.08
C PRO A 102 -7.11 -0.61 -12.30
N TYR A 103 -7.28 -0.27 -11.02
CA TYR A 103 -6.18 0.07 -10.13
C TYR A 103 -5.22 -1.11 -9.89
N TYR A 104 -5.75 -2.31 -9.68
CA TYR A 104 -4.94 -3.52 -9.46
C TYR A 104 -4.17 -3.90 -10.72
N ARG A 105 -4.80 -3.78 -11.90
CA ARG A 105 -4.12 -3.95 -13.19
C ARG A 105 -2.96 -2.97 -13.38
N ALA A 106 -3.11 -1.72 -12.93
CA ALA A 106 -2.02 -0.76 -12.96
C ALA A 106 -0.88 -1.13 -12.00
N LYS A 107 -1.20 -1.65 -10.79
CA LYS A 107 -0.19 -2.19 -9.87
C LYS A 107 0.57 -3.36 -10.48
N VAL A 108 -0.12 -4.32 -11.11
CA VAL A 108 0.53 -5.45 -11.81
C VAL A 108 1.47 -4.95 -12.90
N ARG A 109 1.05 -3.99 -13.73
CA ARG A 109 1.91 -3.41 -14.78
C ARG A 109 3.14 -2.69 -14.22
N ALA A 110 2.98 -2.00 -13.08
CA ALA A 110 4.10 -1.37 -12.40
C ALA A 110 5.08 -2.42 -11.84
N GLU A 111 4.57 -3.51 -11.27
CA GLU A 111 5.41 -4.63 -10.83
C GLU A 111 6.17 -5.28 -11.98
N GLU A 112 5.49 -5.54 -13.10
CA GLU A 112 6.10 -6.10 -14.31
C GLU A 112 7.25 -5.21 -14.81
N ALA A 113 7.04 -3.88 -14.82
CA ALA A 113 8.08 -2.93 -15.20
C ALA A 113 9.28 -2.95 -14.22
N VAL A 114 9.02 -3.01 -12.91
CA VAL A 114 10.07 -3.08 -11.88
C VAL A 114 10.84 -4.40 -11.98
N LEU A 115 10.14 -5.52 -12.08
CA LEU A 115 10.73 -6.85 -12.15
C LEU A 115 11.49 -7.09 -13.46
N GLY A 116 11.07 -6.44 -14.56
CA GLY A 116 11.75 -6.48 -15.85
C GLY A 116 12.89 -5.46 -16.02
N SER A 117 13.16 -4.61 -15.02
CA SER A 117 14.08 -3.47 -15.17
C SER A 117 15.58 -3.82 -15.14
N GLY A 118 15.94 -4.97 -14.57
CA GLY A 118 17.33 -5.33 -14.30
C GLY A 118 18.01 -4.50 -13.20
N LEU A 119 17.29 -3.60 -12.53
CA LEU A 119 17.80 -2.77 -11.44
C LEU A 119 17.79 -3.52 -10.09
N PRO A 120 18.61 -3.10 -9.11
CA PRO A 120 18.46 -3.58 -7.74
C PRO A 120 17.10 -3.15 -7.20
N ALA A 121 16.13 -4.06 -7.16
CA ALA A 121 14.75 -3.72 -6.82
C ALA A 121 14.06 -4.80 -5.97
N THR A 122 13.15 -4.34 -5.11
CA THR A 122 12.33 -5.19 -4.26
C THR A 122 10.88 -4.73 -4.34
N VAL A 123 10.01 -5.58 -4.87
CA VAL A 123 8.56 -5.37 -4.82
C VAL A 123 8.06 -5.90 -3.49
N VAL A 124 7.39 -5.06 -2.71
CA VAL A 124 6.80 -5.43 -1.42
C VAL A 124 5.29 -5.24 -1.54
N ARG A 125 4.53 -6.32 -1.40
CA ARG A 125 3.07 -6.27 -1.39
C ARG A 125 2.57 -6.21 0.05
N ALA A 126 1.54 -5.41 0.29
CA ALA A 126 0.82 -5.43 1.54
C ALA A 126 -0.68 -5.66 1.34
N THR A 127 -1.34 -6.22 2.36
CA THR A 127 -2.81 -6.27 2.41
C THR A 127 -3.39 -4.86 2.59
N GLN A 128 -4.71 -4.74 2.51
CA GLN A 128 -5.40 -3.44 2.53
C GLN A 128 -5.19 -2.73 3.88
N PHE A 129 -5.07 -1.39 3.89
CA PHE A 129 -4.93 -0.66 5.15
C PHE A 129 -6.24 -0.65 5.96
N HIS A 130 -6.10 -0.53 7.29
CA HIS A 130 -7.23 -0.36 8.22
C HIS A 130 -8.23 0.71 7.78
N THR A 131 -7.74 1.84 7.28
CA THR A 131 -8.58 2.94 6.78
C THR A 131 -9.45 2.54 5.59
N LEU A 132 -8.95 1.69 4.70
CA LEU A 132 -9.71 1.21 3.54
C LEU A 132 -10.82 0.26 3.99
N LEU A 133 -10.51 -0.71 4.87
CA LEU A 133 -11.52 -1.60 5.43
C LEU A 133 -12.61 -0.81 6.17
N ALA A 134 -12.22 0.16 6.99
CA ALA A 134 -13.16 1.01 7.71
C ALA A 134 -14.06 1.84 6.77
N THR A 135 -13.51 2.32 5.66
CA THR A 135 -14.27 3.05 4.64
C THR A 135 -15.28 2.14 3.96
N ILE A 136 -14.89 0.94 3.54
CA ILE A 136 -15.79 -0.03 2.89
C ILE A 136 -16.89 -0.47 3.88
N ALA A 137 -16.55 -0.78 5.12
CA ALA A 137 -17.52 -1.18 6.15
C ALA A 137 -18.57 -0.09 6.42
N ARG A 138 -18.16 1.18 6.41
CA ARG A 138 -19.07 2.32 6.54
C ARG A 138 -19.95 2.51 5.32
N LEU A 139 -19.39 2.42 4.11
CA LEU A 139 -20.17 2.52 2.87
C LEU A 139 -21.18 1.38 2.72
N ALA A 140 -20.85 0.20 3.25
CA ALA A 140 -21.75 -0.96 3.30
C ALA A 140 -22.82 -0.85 4.39
N THR A 141 -22.82 0.20 5.23
CA THR A 141 -23.78 0.36 6.34
C THR A 141 -24.63 1.61 6.15
N ILE A 142 -25.94 1.43 6.00
CA ILE A 142 -26.92 2.51 5.89
C ILE A 142 -27.87 2.46 7.09
N GLY A 143 -27.76 3.46 7.97
CA GLY A 143 -28.53 3.51 9.22
C GLY A 143 -28.25 2.31 10.12
N ARG A 144 -29.22 1.40 10.23
CA ARG A 144 -29.09 0.15 11.01
C ARG A 144 -29.02 -1.11 10.13
N THR A 145 -28.84 -0.95 8.82
CA THR A 145 -28.75 -2.06 7.87
C THR A 145 -27.34 -2.12 7.30
N ARG A 146 -26.73 -3.31 7.30
CA ARG A 146 -25.42 -3.57 6.71
C ARG A 146 -25.59 -4.52 5.51
N LEU A 147 -24.86 -4.26 4.44
CA LEU A 147 -24.76 -5.16 3.30
C LEU A 147 -23.65 -6.18 3.57
N ASP A 148 -24.06 -7.42 3.79
CA ASP A 148 -23.16 -8.53 4.10
C ASP A 148 -22.71 -9.15 2.79
N LEU A 149 -21.61 -8.61 2.26
CA LEU A 149 -20.88 -9.17 1.13
C LEU A 149 -19.99 -10.31 1.63
N ASP A 150 -19.90 -11.39 0.86
CA ASP A 150 -18.92 -12.45 1.07
C ASP A 150 -17.53 -11.87 0.77
N PHE A 151 -16.95 -11.19 1.75
CA PHE A 151 -15.69 -10.45 1.67
C PHE A 151 -15.00 -10.57 3.02
N ALA A 152 -13.75 -11.07 2.99
CA ALA A 152 -12.86 -11.05 4.13
C ALA A 152 -11.61 -10.22 3.79
N ALA A 153 -11.01 -9.60 4.80
CA ALA A 153 -9.78 -8.85 4.68
C ALA A 153 -8.89 -9.10 5.89
N GLN A 154 -7.58 -9.01 5.67
CA GLN A 154 -6.60 -9.09 6.74
C GLN A 154 -5.83 -7.77 6.83
N PRO A 155 -6.46 -6.68 7.31
CA PRO A 155 -5.99 -5.32 7.07
C PRO A 155 -4.71 -5.02 7.85
N VAL A 156 -3.77 -4.31 7.23
CA VAL A 156 -2.45 -4.01 7.80
C VAL A 156 -2.35 -2.59 8.36
N ASP A 157 -1.61 -2.44 9.46
CA ASP A 157 -1.20 -1.14 9.98
C ASP A 157 -0.19 -0.47 9.02
N VAL A 158 -0.45 0.78 8.67
CA VAL A 158 0.42 1.58 7.79
C VAL A 158 1.81 1.76 8.40
N SER A 159 1.90 1.91 9.73
CA SER A 159 3.19 2.13 10.40
C SER A 159 4.03 0.85 10.44
N TRP A 160 3.41 -0.33 10.49
CA TRP A 160 4.06 -1.62 10.32
C TRP A 160 4.57 -1.79 8.89
N TYR A 161 3.73 -1.54 7.89
CA TYR A 161 4.17 -1.64 6.50
C TYR A 161 5.30 -0.66 6.18
N ALA A 162 5.24 0.57 6.69
CA ALA A 162 6.32 1.55 6.55
C ALA A 162 7.64 1.07 7.17
N ARG A 163 7.60 0.34 8.30
CA ARG A 163 8.80 -0.27 8.91
C ARG A 163 9.41 -1.32 7.99
N GLU A 164 8.60 -2.25 7.48
CA GLU A 164 9.05 -3.30 6.54
C GLU A 164 9.68 -2.70 5.27
N LEU A 165 9.10 -1.64 4.72
CA LEU A 165 9.66 -0.94 3.56
C LEU A 165 11.03 -0.31 3.85
N VAL A 166 11.19 0.28 5.03
CA VAL A 166 12.47 0.87 5.45
C VAL A 166 13.51 -0.22 5.72
N ASP A 167 13.12 -1.33 6.35
CA ASP A 167 14.01 -2.46 6.60
C ASP A 167 14.52 -3.05 5.27
N HIS A 168 13.66 -3.14 4.24
CA HIS A 168 14.11 -3.50 2.90
C HIS A 168 15.08 -2.48 2.30
N ALA A 169 14.81 -1.17 2.44
CA ALA A 169 15.66 -0.10 1.88
C ALA A 169 17.02 0.03 2.59
N LEU A 170 17.12 -0.38 3.86
CA LEU A 170 18.35 -0.41 4.64
C LEU A 170 19.13 -1.72 4.48
N GLY A 171 18.46 -2.77 4.01
CA GLY A 171 19.08 -4.06 3.74
C GLY A 171 20.02 -4.03 2.53
N THR A 172 20.67 -5.17 2.29
CA THR A 172 21.49 -5.33 1.09
C THR A 172 20.60 -5.34 -0.14
N ALA A 173 20.90 -4.45 -1.09
CA ALA A 173 20.23 -4.40 -2.37
C ALA A 173 20.37 -5.74 -3.11
N PRO A 174 19.28 -6.34 -3.63
CA PRO A 174 19.38 -7.60 -4.33
C PRO A 174 20.09 -7.39 -5.68
N PRO A 175 20.86 -8.38 -6.17
CA PRO A 175 21.59 -8.27 -7.44
C PRO A 175 20.67 -8.26 -8.68
N HIS A 176 19.40 -8.62 -8.51
CA HIS A 176 18.36 -8.56 -9.53
C HIS A 176 17.02 -8.21 -8.87
N PRO A 177 16.01 -7.73 -9.63
CA PRO A 177 14.68 -7.49 -9.07
C PRO A 177 14.07 -8.74 -8.42
N VAL A 178 13.52 -8.59 -7.22
CA VAL A 178 12.83 -9.67 -6.49
C VAL A 178 11.49 -9.22 -5.94
N ARG A 179 10.60 -10.18 -5.67
CA ARG A 179 9.40 -9.97 -4.85
C ARG A 179 9.66 -10.45 -3.43
N ALA A 180 9.46 -9.58 -2.45
CA ALA A 180 9.52 -9.93 -1.04
C ALA A 180 8.28 -10.73 -0.61
N ARG A 181 8.34 -11.35 0.58
CA ARG A 181 7.15 -11.96 1.19
C ARG A 181 6.07 -10.90 1.39
N ASP A 182 4.82 -11.31 1.20
CA ASP A 182 3.68 -10.43 1.40
C ASP A 182 3.61 -9.97 2.87
N ILE A 183 3.23 -8.72 3.10
CA ILE A 183 3.05 -8.15 4.43
C ILE A 183 1.55 -8.08 4.74
N ALA A 184 1.12 -8.63 5.87
CA ALA A 184 -0.28 -8.61 6.26
C ALA A 184 -0.47 -8.26 7.73
N GLY A 185 -1.65 -7.74 8.04
CA GLY A 185 -2.04 -7.47 9.43
C GLY A 185 -2.37 -8.74 10.21
N PRO A 186 -2.53 -8.64 11.53
CA PRO A 186 -2.68 -9.81 12.39
C PRO A 186 -4.11 -10.37 12.43
N GLU A 187 -5.12 -9.61 12.02
CA GLU A 187 -6.53 -9.99 12.16
C GLU A 187 -7.17 -10.26 10.81
N LEU A 188 -7.74 -11.46 10.63
CA LEU A 188 -8.65 -11.77 9.53
C LEU A 188 -10.08 -11.37 9.95
N LEU A 189 -10.72 -10.53 9.14
CA LEU A 189 -12.04 -9.98 9.43
C LEU A 189 -12.93 -10.06 8.20
N THR A 190 -14.16 -10.51 8.39
CA THR A 190 -15.24 -10.27 7.44
C THR A 190 -15.62 -8.79 7.42
N LEU A 191 -16.26 -8.34 6.33
CA LEU A 191 -16.82 -6.98 6.29
C LEU A 191 -17.83 -6.74 7.41
N ALA A 192 -18.54 -7.80 7.79
CA ALA A 192 -19.49 -7.80 8.89
C ALA A 192 -18.82 -7.48 10.23
N GLU A 193 -17.80 -8.24 10.62
CA GLU A 193 -17.07 -8.05 11.86
C GLU A 193 -16.42 -6.66 11.93
N ALA A 194 -15.85 -6.18 10.82
CA ALA A 194 -15.30 -4.83 10.75
C ALA A 194 -16.36 -3.75 11.01
N ALA A 195 -17.55 -3.89 10.42
CA ALA A 195 -18.65 -2.95 10.63
C ALA A 195 -19.19 -2.99 12.07
N ASP A 196 -19.30 -4.17 12.68
CA ASP A 196 -19.74 -4.28 14.07
C ASP A 196 -18.71 -3.70 15.03
N ALA A 197 -17.40 -3.94 14.81
CA ALA A 197 -16.33 -3.35 15.60
C ALA A 197 -16.32 -1.80 15.54
N ILE A 198 -16.54 -1.21 14.35
CA ILE A 198 -16.66 0.25 14.20
C ILE A 198 -17.85 0.78 15.00
N ARG A 199 -18.98 0.09 14.94
CA ARG A 199 -20.20 0.58 15.58
C ARG A 199 -20.18 0.42 17.09
N ASP A 200 -19.61 -0.68 17.59
CA ASP A 200 -19.35 -0.87 19.01
C ASP A 200 -18.47 0.26 19.56
N ARG A 201 -17.39 0.59 18.84
CA ARG A 201 -16.52 1.74 19.15
C ARG A 201 -17.24 3.08 19.15
N GLU A 202 -18.28 3.24 18.33
CA GLU A 202 -19.16 4.43 18.25
C GLU A 202 -20.32 4.40 19.26
N GLY A 203 -20.44 3.36 20.10
CA GLY A 203 -21.52 3.20 21.08
C GLY A 203 -22.88 2.85 20.45
N ARG A 204 -22.89 2.22 19.26
CA ARG A 204 -24.10 1.95 18.47
C ARG A 204 -24.45 0.46 18.43
N ARG A 205 -25.70 0.11 18.75
CA ARG A 205 -26.23 -1.29 18.74
C ARG A 205 -26.07 -2.03 17.41
N PRO A 206 -25.59 -3.28 17.32
CA PRO A 206 -25.29 -4.02 16.07
C PRO A 206 -26.22 -3.75 14.87
N ALA A 207 -25.64 -3.72 13.66
CA ALA A 207 -26.41 -3.56 12.42
C ALA A 207 -27.14 -4.87 12.07
N ARG A 208 -28.29 -4.75 11.40
CA ARG A 208 -28.98 -5.90 10.80
C ARG A 208 -28.33 -6.19 9.45
N GLY A 209 -27.75 -7.38 9.32
CA GLY A 209 -27.14 -7.84 8.08
C GLY A 209 -28.20 -8.17 7.02
N LEU A 210 -27.97 -7.70 5.81
CA LEU A 210 -28.67 -8.10 4.59
C LEU A 210 -27.64 -8.78 3.69
N ARG A 211 -27.76 -10.09 3.49
CA ARG A 211 -26.85 -10.83 2.63
C ARG A 211 -26.98 -10.35 1.19
N VAL A 212 -25.84 -10.00 0.59
CA VAL A 212 -25.75 -9.65 -0.83
C VAL A 212 -24.89 -10.70 -1.53
N PRO A 213 -25.47 -11.52 -2.42
CA PRO A 213 -24.71 -12.53 -3.15
C PRO A 213 -23.56 -11.92 -3.96
N ALA A 214 -22.44 -12.63 -4.06
CA ALA A 214 -21.30 -12.23 -4.88
C ALA A 214 -21.62 -12.33 -6.39
N VAL A 215 -22.27 -11.29 -6.93
CA VAL A 215 -22.62 -11.20 -8.36
C VAL A 215 -21.51 -10.50 -9.14
N GLY A 216 -21.07 -11.14 -10.22
CA GLY A 216 -20.02 -10.62 -11.08
C GLY A 216 -18.61 -11.04 -10.66
N ARG A 217 -17.67 -10.95 -11.61
CA ARG A 217 -16.31 -11.51 -11.45
C ARG A 217 -15.52 -10.88 -10.30
N THR A 218 -15.67 -9.58 -10.08
CA THR A 218 -14.95 -8.85 -9.03
C THR A 218 -15.38 -9.26 -7.63
N LEU A 219 -16.69 -9.31 -7.36
CA LEU A 219 -17.20 -9.73 -6.05
C LEU A 219 -16.89 -11.20 -5.79
N ARG A 220 -17.00 -12.07 -6.79
CA ARG A 220 -16.58 -13.47 -6.67
C ARG A 220 -15.10 -13.62 -6.33
N ALA A 221 -14.23 -12.89 -7.02
CA ALA A 221 -12.80 -12.93 -6.70
C ALA A 221 -12.52 -12.52 -5.24
N PHE A 222 -13.23 -11.53 -4.70
CA PHE A 222 -13.10 -11.18 -3.29
C PHE A 222 -13.69 -12.23 -2.34
N ALA A 223 -14.81 -12.85 -2.71
CA ALA A 223 -15.39 -13.97 -1.96
C ALA A 223 -14.46 -15.19 -1.91
N ASP A 224 -13.71 -15.41 -2.98
CA ASP A 224 -12.69 -16.45 -3.10
C ASP A 224 -11.37 -16.05 -2.38
N GLY A 225 -11.34 -14.91 -1.69
CA GLY A 225 -10.19 -14.47 -0.91
C GLY A 225 -9.03 -13.89 -1.74
N SER A 226 -9.29 -13.39 -2.96
CA SER A 226 -8.23 -12.83 -3.84
C SER A 226 -7.37 -11.75 -3.18
N ASN A 227 -7.86 -11.07 -2.14
CA ASN A 227 -7.17 -10.00 -1.43
C ASN A 227 -6.46 -10.46 -0.14
N LEU A 228 -6.55 -11.75 0.19
CA LEU A 228 -5.92 -12.34 1.37
C LEU A 228 -4.48 -12.76 1.07
N PRO A 229 -3.59 -12.71 2.07
CA PRO A 229 -2.21 -13.12 1.89
C PRO A 229 -2.05 -14.64 1.74
N GLY A 230 -0.96 -15.05 1.11
CA GLY A 230 -0.51 -16.44 1.10
C GLY A 230 0.01 -16.93 2.46
N PRO A 231 0.24 -18.25 2.62
CA PRO A 231 0.64 -18.85 3.89
C PRO A 231 2.03 -18.43 4.39
N ASP A 232 2.89 -17.93 3.49
CA ASP A 232 4.24 -17.46 3.79
C ASP A 232 4.31 -15.98 4.13
N ALA A 233 3.17 -15.28 4.18
CA ALA A 233 3.14 -13.86 4.47
C ALA A 233 3.67 -13.54 5.87
N ARG A 234 4.36 -12.41 5.96
CA ARG A 234 4.82 -11.85 7.22
C ARG A 234 3.65 -11.13 7.90
N ILE A 235 3.12 -11.78 8.93
CA ILE A 235 2.01 -11.28 9.74
C ILE A 235 2.54 -10.40 10.87
N GLY A 236 2.00 -9.19 11.03
CA GLY A 236 2.36 -8.33 12.14
C GLY A 236 1.71 -6.95 12.12
N GLY A 237 2.22 -6.07 12.98
CA GLY A 237 1.65 -4.75 13.18
C GLY A 237 0.45 -4.74 14.12
N GLU A 238 -0.22 -3.60 14.21
CA GLU A 238 -1.40 -3.46 15.05
C GLU A 238 -2.63 -4.10 14.39
N SER A 239 -3.43 -4.78 15.21
CA SER A 239 -4.81 -5.18 14.93
C SER A 239 -5.70 -4.02 14.44
N PHE A 240 -6.71 -4.33 13.64
CA PHE A 240 -7.76 -3.38 13.26
C PHE A 240 -8.54 -2.91 14.49
N THR A 241 -8.87 -3.83 15.40
CA THR A 241 -9.57 -3.52 16.65
C THR A 241 -8.75 -2.59 17.56
N GLY A 242 -7.46 -2.89 17.75
CA GLY A 242 -6.52 -1.99 18.45
C GLY A 242 -6.43 -0.61 17.80
N TRP A 243 -6.35 -0.57 16.46
CA TRP A 243 -6.30 0.68 15.71
C TRP A 243 -7.56 1.54 15.92
N LEU A 244 -8.75 0.92 15.93
CA LEU A 244 -10.02 1.59 16.24
C LEU A 244 -10.06 2.18 17.66
N ALA A 245 -9.40 1.54 18.63
CA ALA A 245 -9.40 2.00 20.02
C ALA A 245 -8.68 3.36 20.17
N ARG A 246 -7.63 3.62 19.37
CA ARG A 246 -6.70 4.75 19.59
C ARG A 246 -7.14 6.12 19.07
N GLY A 247 -8.19 6.26 18.26
CA GLY A 247 -8.59 7.60 17.79
C GLY A 247 -9.74 7.66 16.78
N PRO A 248 -10.25 8.87 16.47
CA PRO A 248 -11.42 9.03 15.63
C PRO A 248 -11.12 8.54 14.20
N VAL A 249 -11.86 7.55 13.75
CA VAL A 249 -11.83 7.04 12.37
C VAL A 249 -12.37 8.14 11.46
N ARG A 250 -11.52 9.04 10.97
CA ARG A 250 -11.89 9.97 9.89
C ARG A 250 -11.79 9.20 8.57
N ALA A 251 -12.88 9.21 7.80
CA ALA A 251 -12.87 8.69 6.44
C ALA A 251 -11.83 9.46 5.61
N VAL A 252 -11.12 8.75 4.73
CA VAL A 252 -10.23 9.40 3.77
C VAL A 252 -11.11 10.15 2.78
N SER A 253 -11.03 11.49 2.81
CA SER A 253 -11.59 12.38 1.78
C SER A 253 -10.79 12.30 0.50
#